data_AF-A0A0S6U4P6-F1
#
_entry.id   AF-A0A0S6U4P6-F1
#
_cell.length_a   1.000
_cell.length_b   1.000
_cell.length_c   1.000
_cell.angle_alpha   90.00
_cell.angle_beta   90.00
_cell.angle_gamma   90.00
#
_symmetry.space_group_name_H-M   'P 1'
#
loop_
_entity.id
_entity.type
_entity.pdbx_description
1 polymer ?
#
loop_
_entity_poly.entity_id
_entity_poly.type
_entity_poly.pdbx_seq_one_letter_code
_entity_poly.pdbx_strand_id
1 'polypeptide(L)'
;MVIAPIEKPKYALSQTAWNAHNGDGFFFVEKNKVPEPVKKALKARYGGAYVYLLGDETHISNKVKRELAKYGYVQRIPGGENMYNQAVSFATYKDVGKNFSWWFSKKSRDFGWGITQPGHNFIFVNPDNWQIAVASSLLSHKGKHGPMLLVYKNSIPENLKDYLYNVKPSYISSQEISNNHGWIIGSSDYISDGNQIKIDRFLESERS
;
A
#
# COMPACT_ATOMS: atom_id res chain seq x y z
N MET A 1 -1.91 -6.54 10.71
CA MET A 1 -0.45 -6.66 10.49
C MET A 1 -0.18 -7.13 9.08
N VAL A 2 0.95 -6.76 8.51
CA VAL A 2 1.28 -7.06 7.11
C VAL A 2 2.51 -7.96 7.04
N ILE A 3 2.49 -8.90 6.10
CA ILE A 3 3.58 -9.84 5.87
C ILE A 3 4.01 -9.79 4.41
N ALA A 4 5.29 -9.59 4.17
CA ALA A 4 5.89 -9.52 2.85
C ALA A 4 6.88 -10.68 2.58
N PRO A 5 7.11 -11.05 1.32
CA PRO A 5 8.12 -12.04 0.95
C PRO A 5 9.53 -11.46 1.13
N ILE A 6 10.39 -12.15 1.87
CA ILE A 6 11.76 -11.69 2.14
C ILE A 6 12.64 -11.74 0.88
N GLU A 7 12.36 -12.67 -0.03
CA GLU A 7 13.10 -12.83 -1.29
C GLU A 7 12.72 -11.77 -2.34
N LYS A 8 11.61 -11.03 -2.12
CA LYS A 8 11.14 -9.93 -2.97
C LYS A 8 10.74 -8.71 -2.12
N PRO A 9 11.69 -8.10 -1.40
CA PRO A 9 11.39 -7.07 -0.40
C PRO A 9 10.74 -5.80 -0.99
N LYS A 10 10.90 -5.54 -2.30
CA LYS A 10 10.25 -4.41 -2.98
C LYS A 10 8.72 -4.44 -2.89
N TYR A 11 8.10 -5.60 -2.69
CA TYR A 11 6.65 -5.70 -2.42
C TYR A 11 6.23 -4.96 -1.14
N ALA A 12 7.15 -4.70 -0.22
CA ALA A 12 6.89 -3.99 1.02
C ALA A 12 6.92 -2.46 0.88
N LEU A 13 7.37 -1.91 -0.25
CA LEU A 13 7.61 -0.46 -0.37
C LEU A 13 6.35 0.36 -0.14
N SER A 14 5.25 0.03 -0.81
CA SER A 14 3.97 0.74 -0.62
C SER A 14 3.46 0.63 0.82
N GLN A 15 3.75 -0.48 1.51
CA GLN A 15 3.36 -0.70 2.90
C GLN A 15 4.08 0.22 3.88
N THR A 16 5.28 0.72 3.54
CA THR A 16 5.99 1.65 4.42
C THR A 16 5.18 2.92 4.69
N ALA A 17 4.49 3.45 3.68
CA ALA A 17 3.59 4.59 3.82
C ALA A 17 2.41 4.28 4.77
N TRP A 18 1.83 3.08 4.71
CA TRP A 18 0.77 2.71 5.65
C TRP A 18 1.30 2.53 7.08
N ASN A 19 2.47 1.91 7.25
CA ASN A 19 3.07 1.76 8.57
C ASN A 19 3.40 3.12 9.19
N ALA A 20 3.88 4.09 8.39
CA ALA A 20 4.09 5.46 8.83
C ALA A 20 2.78 6.17 9.20
N HIS A 21 1.66 5.82 8.55
CA HIS A 21 0.34 6.40 8.83
C HIS A 21 -0.36 5.77 10.05
N ASN A 22 -0.40 4.43 10.16
CA ASN A 22 -1.25 3.70 11.11
C ASN A 22 -0.48 2.83 12.12
N GLY A 23 0.84 2.67 11.97
CA GLY A 23 1.68 1.94 12.94
C GLY A 23 1.41 0.43 13.02
N ASP A 24 0.84 -0.18 11.97
CA ASP A 24 0.58 -1.61 11.94
C ASP A 24 1.86 -2.45 11.98
N GLY A 25 1.82 -3.57 12.72
CA GLY A 25 2.93 -4.52 12.76
C GLY A 25 3.26 -5.09 11.37
N PHE A 26 4.54 -5.33 11.12
CA PHE A 26 5.06 -5.79 9.84
C PHE A 26 6.11 -6.89 10.02
N PHE A 27 6.05 -7.94 9.20
CA PHE A 27 7.04 -9.02 9.19
C PHE A 27 7.42 -9.43 7.77
N PHE A 28 8.57 -10.09 7.65
CA PHE A 28 8.96 -10.82 6.46
C PHE A 28 8.84 -12.33 6.68
N VAL A 29 8.48 -13.07 5.63
CA VAL A 29 8.50 -14.54 5.59
C VAL A 29 9.22 -15.03 4.35
N GLU A 30 9.74 -16.26 4.40
CA GLU A 30 10.27 -16.95 3.23
C GLU A 30 9.13 -17.55 2.40
N LYS A 31 9.36 -17.82 1.11
CA LYS A 31 8.36 -18.38 0.20
C LYS A 31 7.64 -19.62 0.76
N ASN A 32 8.40 -20.49 1.41
CA ASN A 32 7.94 -21.81 1.86
C ASN A 32 8.02 -22.03 3.38
N LYS A 33 8.37 -21.00 4.15
CA LYS A 33 8.62 -21.11 5.58
C LYS A 33 8.27 -19.82 6.33
N VAL A 34 7.55 -19.95 7.43
CA VAL A 34 7.42 -18.87 8.42
C VAL A 34 8.62 -18.92 9.36
N PRO A 35 9.44 -17.86 9.48
CA PRO A 35 10.55 -17.84 10.43
C PRO A 35 10.07 -17.95 11.89
N GLU A 36 10.84 -18.63 12.75
CA GLU A 36 10.48 -18.82 14.17
C GLU A 36 10.23 -17.51 14.94
N PRO A 37 11.00 -16.42 14.73
CA PRO A 37 10.69 -15.13 15.36
C PRO A 37 9.29 -14.61 15.02
N VAL A 38 8.84 -14.79 13.76
CA VAL A 38 7.50 -14.41 13.31
C VAL A 38 6.44 -15.25 14.01
N LYS A 39 6.65 -16.57 14.13
CA LYS A 39 5.74 -17.46 14.87
C LYS A 39 5.62 -17.04 16.33
N LYS A 40 6.74 -16.73 16.99
CA LYS A 40 6.74 -16.27 18.40
C LYS A 40 5.96 -14.98 18.56
N ALA A 41 6.17 -14.01 17.67
CA ALA A 41 5.45 -12.74 17.68
C ALA A 41 3.94 -12.90 17.41
N LEU A 42 3.56 -13.84 16.55
CA LEU A 42 2.15 -14.17 16.27
C LEU A 42 1.49 -14.91 17.43
N LYS A 43 2.17 -15.87 18.08
CA LYS A 43 1.69 -16.58 19.27
C LYS A 43 1.38 -15.63 20.42
N ALA A 44 2.21 -14.60 20.61
CA ALA A 44 2.01 -13.57 21.63
C ALA A 44 0.72 -12.74 21.44
N ARG A 45 0.00 -12.93 20.32
CA ARG A 45 -1.29 -12.29 20.02
C ARG A 45 -2.51 -13.19 20.30
N TYR A 46 -2.29 -14.37 20.91
CA TYR A 46 -3.34 -15.26 21.42
C TYR A 46 -4.45 -15.59 20.40
N GLY A 47 -4.09 -15.81 19.13
CA GLY A 47 -5.05 -16.18 18.07
C GLY A 47 -5.84 -15.02 17.46
N GLY A 48 -5.65 -13.79 17.95
CA GLY A 48 -6.33 -12.58 17.46
C GLY A 48 -5.59 -11.85 16.34
N ALA A 49 -4.66 -12.50 15.63
CA ALA A 49 -3.90 -11.83 14.57
C ALA A 49 -4.74 -11.67 13.29
N TYR A 50 -4.79 -10.46 12.75
CA TYR A 50 -5.22 -10.20 11.38
C TYR A 50 -3.98 -9.96 10.52
N VAL A 51 -3.77 -10.85 9.56
CA VAL A 51 -2.56 -10.94 8.75
C VAL A 51 -2.91 -10.69 7.29
N TYR A 52 -2.26 -9.70 6.69
CA TYR A 52 -2.38 -9.37 5.27
C TYR A 52 -1.09 -9.74 4.54
N LEU A 53 -1.18 -10.63 3.56
CA LEU A 53 -0.05 -11.08 2.76
C LEU A 53 0.12 -10.19 1.53
N LEU A 54 1.34 -9.73 1.29
CA LEU A 54 1.74 -9.05 0.06
C LEU A 54 2.32 -10.06 -0.95
N GLY A 55 2.06 -9.82 -2.23
CA GLY A 55 2.47 -10.73 -3.31
C GLY A 55 1.55 -11.95 -3.45
N ASP A 56 1.71 -12.68 -4.54
CA ASP A 56 0.92 -13.87 -4.87
C ASP A 56 1.46 -15.17 -4.23
N GLU A 57 0.90 -16.31 -4.65
CA GLU A 57 1.30 -17.64 -4.17
C GLU A 57 2.68 -18.10 -4.65
N THR A 58 3.22 -17.49 -5.70
CA THR A 58 4.58 -17.75 -6.19
C THR A 58 5.63 -17.11 -5.28
N HIS A 59 5.22 -16.06 -4.54
CA HIS A 59 6.03 -15.31 -3.57
C HIS A 59 5.88 -15.82 -2.14
N ILE A 60 4.64 -16.07 -1.70
CA ILE A 60 4.31 -16.65 -0.38
C ILE A 60 3.36 -17.82 -0.61
N SER A 61 3.86 -19.04 -0.47
CA SER A 61 3.10 -20.25 -0.79
C SER A 61 1.82 -20.41 0.04
N ASN A 62 0.86 -21.18 -0.50
CA ASN A 62 -0.34 -21.56 0.25
C ASN A 62 -0.02 -22.40 1.50
N LYS A 63 1.12 -23.09 1.54
CA LYS A 63 1.63 -23.75 2.75
C LYS A 63 1.90 -22.72 3.85
N VAL A 64 2.62 -21.65 3.54
CA VAL A 64 2.89 -20.55 4.48
C VAL A 64 1.60 -19.86 4.92
N LYS A 65 0.68 -19.57 3.99
CA LYS A 65 -0.64 -19.01 4.33
C LYS A 65 -1.39 -19.88 5.35
N ARG A 66 -1.44 -21.20 5.14
CA ARG A 66 -2.08 -22.15 6.08
C ARG A 66 -1.36 -22.21 7.42
N GLU A 67 -0.03 -22.11 7.44
CA GLU A 67 0.73 -22.07 8.69
C GLU A 67 0.41 -20.80 9.49
N LEU A 68 0.36 -19.64 8.83
CA LEU A 68 0.00 -18.37 9.45
C LEU A 68 -1.44 -18.36 9.97
N ALA A 69 -2.36 -19.05 9.28
CA ALA A 69 -3.77 -19.15 9.67
C ALA A 69 -4.00 -19.85 11.01
N LYS A 70 -3.00 -20.57 11.53
CA LYS A 70 -3.03 -21.13 12.90
C LYS A 70 -3.01 -20.04 13.98
N TYR A 71 -2.65 -18.81 13.63
CA TYR A 71 -2.51 -17.69 14.57
C TYR A 71 -3.61 -16.63 14.41
N GLY A 72 -4.52 -16.78 13.45
CA GLY A 72 -5.64 -15.87 13.24
C GLY A 72 -6.08 -15.78 11.77
N TYR A 73 -6.76 -14.71 11.42
CA TYR A 73 -7.28 -14.49 10.07
C TYR A 73 -6.15 -14.09 9.11
N VAL A 74 -6.09 -14.73 7.95
CA VAL A 74 -5.08 -14.45 6.92
C VAL A 74 -5.74 -14.17 5.58
N GLN A 75 -5.52 -12.98 5.06
CA GLN A 75 -5.95 -12.57 3.73
C GLN A 75 -4.75 -12.16 2.89
N ARG A 76 -4.82 -12.44 1.59
CA ARG A 76 -3.84 -11.93 0.62
C ARG A 76 -4.42 -10.66 0.00
N ILE A 77 -3.62 -9.60 -0.09
CA ILE A 77 -4.03 -8.40 -0.79
C ILE A 77 -4.06 -8.71 -2.30
N PRO A 78 -5.09 -8.30 -3.06
CA PRO A 78 -5.15 -8.48 -4.51
C PRO A 78 -4.00 -7.76 -5.25
N GLY A 79 -3.79 -8.08 -6.53
CA GLY A 79 -2.77 -7.45 -7.37
C GLY A 79 -1.34 -7.92 -7.09
N GLY A 80 -1.18 -9.05 -6.38
CA GLY A 80 0.13 -9.56 -5.95
C GLY A 80 1.01 -10.16 -7.04
N GLU A 81 0.50 -10.29 -8.27
CA GLU A 81 1.24 -10.79 -9.44
C GLU A 81 2.42 -9.89 -9.83
N ASN A 82 2.33 -8.58 -9.52
CA ASN A 82 3.48 -7.67 -9.58
C ASN A 82 3.34 -6.52 -8.56
N MET A 83 4.47 -5.97 -8.12
CA MET A 83 4.47 -4.95 -7.06
C MET A 83 3.77 -3.63 -7.44
N TYR A 84 3.68 -3.28 -8.73
CA TYR A 84 3.00 -2.07 -9.18
C TYR A 84 1.49 -2.19 -9.01
N ASN A 85 0.91 -3.32 -9.45
CA ASN A 85 -0.50 -3.64 -9.26
C ASN A 85 -0.85 -3.80 -7.78
N GLN A 86 0.07 -4.39 -7.00
CA GLN A 86 -0.10 -4.54 -5.56
C GLN A 86 -0.23 -3.18 -4.85
N ALA A 87 0.56 -2.19 -5.26
CA ALA A 87 0.52 -0.84 -4.69
C ALA A 87 -0.82 -0.14 -4.99
N VAL A 88 -1.31 -0.23 -6.23
CA VAL A 88 -2.63 0.30 -6.63
C VAL A 88 -3.76 -0.42 -5.88
N SER A 89 -3.72 -1.74 -5.86
CA SER A 89 -4.72 -2.56 -5.15
C SER A 89 -4.77 -2.21 -3.67
N PHE A 90 -3.64 -1.90 -3.04
CA PHE A 90 -3.61 -1.51 -1.64
C PHE A 90 -4.12 -0.07 -1.40
N ALA A 91 -3.92 0.84 -2.36
CA ALA A 91 -4.49 2.19 -2.30
C ALA A 91 -6.02 2.21 -2.30
N THR A 92 -6.65 1.27 -3.00
CA THR A 92 -8.13 1.10 -2.99
C THR A 92 -8.62 0.16 -1.90
N TYR A 93 -7.73 -0.64 -1.30
CA TYR A 93 -8.11 -1.65 -0.32
C TYR A 93 -8.61 -1.02 0.97
N LYS A 94 -9.73 -1.54 1.48
CA LYS A 94 -10.27 -1.23 2.80
C LYS A 94 -10.87 -2.50 3.40
N ASP A 95 -10.43 -2.86 4.60
CA ASP A 95 -11.01 -3.91 5.40
C ASP A 95 -11.52 -3.31 6.71
N VAL A 96 -12.85 -3.27 6.82
CA VAL A 96 -13.57 -2.81 8.01
C VAL A 96 -14.44 -3.93 8.54
N GLY A 97 -14.45 -4.12 9.86
CA GLY A 97 -15.24 -5.19 10.46
C GLY A 97 -15.15 -5.25 11.97
N LYS A 98 -15.98 -6.07 12.59
CA LYS A 98 -15.87 -6.36 14.03
C LYS A 98 -14.65 -7.26 14.24
N ASN A 99 -13.72 -6.88 15.11
CA ASN A 99 -12.75 -7.87 15.63
C ASN A 99 -13.45 -8.77 16.63
N PHE A 100 -13.06 -10.05 16.65
CA PHE A 100 -13.44 -10.94 17.73
C PHE A 100 -12.74 -10.48 19.01
N SER A 101 -13.45 -9.74 19.86
CA SER A 101 -12.98 -9.32 21.17
C SER A 101 -14.16 -9.33 22.12
N TRP A 102 -13.91 -9.73 23.38
CA TRP A 102 -14.90 -9.71 24.46
C TRP A 102 -15.55 -8.33 24.56
N TRP A 103 -16.80 -8.26 25.03
CA TRP A 103 -17.67 -7.08 24.86
C TRP A 103 -17.08 -5.76 25.40
N PHE A 104 -16.10 -5.82 26.31
CA PHE A 104 -15.43 -4.70 26.95
C PHE A 104 -14.13 -4.23 26.25
N SER A 105 -13.70 -4.86 25.15
CA SER A 105 -12.47 -4.49 24.41
C SER A 105 -12.62 -4.62 22.89
N LYS A 106 -13.80 -4.25 22.36
CA LYS A 106 -14.07 -4.20 20.91
C LYS A 106 -13.29 -3.05 20.25
N LYS A 107 -12.09 -3.31 19.76
CA LYS A 107 -11.47 -2.46 18.73
C LYS A 107 -11.99 -2.93 17.37
N SER A 108 -12.63 -2.07 16.57
CA SER A 108 -13.02 -2.43 15.20
C SER A 108 -11.79 -2.68 14.34
N ARG A 109 -11.89 -3.61 13.39
CA ARG A 109 -10.94 -3.76 12.30
C ARG A 109 -11.09 -2.56 11.39
N ASP A 110 -9.99 -1.87 11.15
CA ASP A 110 -9.87 -0.79 10.19
C ASP A 110 -8.47 -0.85 9.61
N PHE A 111 -8.37 -1.30 8.37
CA PHE A 111 -7.10 -1.50 7.69
C PHE A 111 -7.19 -1.16 6.20
N GLY A 112 -6.18 -0.49 5.68
CA GLY A 112 -6.12 -0.06 4.27
C GLY A 112 -6.64 1.36 4.04
N TRP A 113 -6.26 1.89 2.88
CA TRP A 113 -6.48 3.27 2.47
C TRP A 113 -7.92 3.56 2.06
N GLY A 114 -8.52 2.69 1.23
CA GLY A 114 -9.88 2.87 0.72
C GLY A 114 -10.08 4.11 -0.16
N ILE A 115 -9.05 4.54 -0.89
CA ILE A 115 -9.09 5.76 -1.70
C ILE A 115 -9.67 5.44 -3.07
N THR A 116 -10.91 5.85 -3.30
CA THR A 116 -11.66 5.61 -4.54
C THR A 116 -12.27 6.90 -5.12
N GLN A 117 -11.93 8.05 -4.57
CA GLN A 117 -12.46 9.35 -4.96
C GLN A 117 -11.34 10.40 -5.03
N PRO A 118 -11.55 11.56 -5.66
CA PRO A 118 -10.56 12.64 -5.70
C PRO A 118 -10.35 13.30 -4.33
N GLY A 119 -9.26 14.06 -4.21
CA GLY A 119 -8.95 14.88 -3.03
C GLY A 119 -7.83 14.38 -2.15
N HIS A 120 -7.03 13.44 -2.61
CA HIS A 120 -6.06 12.70 -1.80
C HIS A 120 -4.63 13.01 -2.21
N ASN A 121 -3.71 12.70 -1.31
CA ASN A 121 -2.29 12.83 -1.60
C ASN A 121 -1.72 11.48 -2.05
N PHE A 122 -0.67 11.52 -2.84
CA PHE A 122 0.02 10.35 -3.35
C PHE A 122 1.54 10.55 -3.28
N ILE A 123 2.28 9.48 -3.05
CA ILE A 123 3.74 9.46 -3.14
C ILE A 123 4.10 8.60 -4.34
N PHE A 124 4.75 9.16 -5.35
CA PHE A 124 5.19 8.43 -6.54
C PHE A 124 6.68 8.14 -6.44
N VAL A 125 7.05 6.87 -6.58
CA VAL A 125 8.46 6.47 -6.50
C VAL A 125 8.79 5.37 -7.49
N ASN A 126 10.01 5.40 -8.02
CA ASN A 126 10.56 4.26 -8.73
C ASN A 126 11.15 3.26 -7.73
N PRO A 127 10.71 1.99 -7.73
CA PRO A 127 11.15 0.99 -6.75
C PRO A 127 12.63 0.57 -6.88
N ASP A 128 13.33 0.99 -7.93
CA ASP A 128 14.79 0.85 -8.02
C ASP A 128 15.52 1.84 -7.10
N ASN A 129 14.87 2.94 -6.70
CA ASN A 129 15.34 3.87 -5.68
C ASN A 129 14.73 3.58 -4.30
N TRP A 130 14.85 2.33 -3.86
CA TRP A 130 14.14 1.85 -2.68
C TRP A 130 14.53 2.58 -1.38
N GLN A 131 15.76 3.06 -1.25
CA GLN A 131 16.21 3.79 -0.06
C GLN A 131 15.44 5.10 0.11
N ILE A 132 15.33 5.88 -0.97
CA ILE A 132 14.58 7.14 -0.95
C ILE A 132 13.08 6.86 -0.83
N ALA A 133 12.57 5.78 -1.41
CA ALA A 133 11.19 5.32 -1.19
C ALA A 133 10.90 5.13 0.31
N VAL A 134 11.75 4.38 1.03
CA VAL A 134 11.55 4.17 2.48
C VAL A 134 11.62 5.50 3.23
N ALA A 135 12.58 6.38 2.90
CA ALA A 135 12.72 7.68 3.54
C ALA A 135 11.51 8.61 3.29
N SER A 136 10.88 8.53 2.12
CA SER A 136 9.72 9.36 1.76
C SER A 136 8.41 8.87 2.38
N SER A 137 8.37 7.68 2.96
CA SER A 137 7.18 7.10 3.58
C SER A 137 6.51 8.01 4.62
N LEU A 138 7.28 8.84 5.33
CA LEU A 138 6.78 9.79 6.32
C LEU A 138 5.86 10.88 5.73
N LEU A 139 5.91 11.13 4.42
CA LEU A 139 5.00 12.05 3.75
C LEU A 139 3.54 11.55 3.83
N SER A 140 3.32 10.26 4.03
CA SER A 140 1.99 9.68 4.19
C SER A 140 1.28 10.14 5.48
N HIS A 141 2.04 10.64 6.46
CA HIS A 141 1.52 11.16 7.72
C HIS A 141 1.39 12.71 7.71
N LYS A 142 1.84 13.41 6.66
CA LYS A 142 1.80 14.87 6.59
C LYS A 142 0.61 15.37 5.75
N GLY A 143 -0.19 16.28 6.31
CA GLY A 143 -1.31 16.91 5.60
C GLY A 143 -2.44 15.92 5.33
N LYS A 144 -2.92 15.85 4.07
CA LYS A 144 -3.86 14.79 3.67
C LYS A 144 -3.07 13.48 3.50
N HIS A 145 -3.46 12.43 4.22
CA HIS A 145 -2.76 11.15 4.20
C HIS A 145 -2.85 10.47 2.83
N GLY A 146 -1.79 9.75 2.44
CA GLY A 146 -1.67 9.25 1.08
C GLY A 146 -0.82 7.99 0.92
N PRO A 147 -1.20 7.07 0.00
CA PRO A 147 -0.45 5.86 -0.28
C PRO A 147 0.80 6.16 -1.11
N MET A 148 1.75 5.24 -1.06
CA MET A 148 2.88 5.21 -1.98
C MET A 148 2.57 4.30 -3.16
N LEU A 149 2.65 4.89 -4.36
CA LEU A 149 2.39 4.29 -5.65
C LEU A 149 3.73 4.14 -6.40
N LEU A 150 3.89 3.03 -7.10
CA LEU A 150 5.12 2.70 -7.81
C LEU A 150 5.00 3.09 -9.28
N VAL A 151 6.05 3.68 -9.84
CA VAL A 151 6.13 4.08 -11.26
C VAL A 151 7.40 3.55 -11.91
N TYR A 152 7.39 3.39 -13.24
CA TYR A 152 8.61 3.13 -13.99
C TYR A 152 9.37 4.44 -14.24
N LYS A 153 10.61 4.34 -14.73
CA LYS A 153 11.39 5.53 -15.11
C LYS A 153 10.70 6.39 -16.16
N ASN A 154 10.20 5.77 -17.22
CA ASN A 154 9.72 6.46 -18.42
C ASN A 154 8.21 6.33 -18.66
N SER A 155 7.50 5.62 -17.78
CA SER A 155 6.07 5.35 -17.94
C SER A 155 5.36 5.14 -16.60
N ILE A 156 4.03 5.30 -16.64
CA ILE A 156 3.13 4.95 -15.55
C ILE A 156 2.60 3.54 -15.85
N PRO A 157 2.62 2.58 -14.90
CA PRO A 157 1.95 1.29 -15.07
C PRO A 157 0.47 1.47 -15.43
N GLU A 158 -0.06 0.64 -16.33
CA GLU A 158 -1.43 0.83 -16.84
C GLU A 158 -2.49 0.84 -15.73
N ASN A 159 -2.44 -0.13 -14.81
CA ASN A 159 -3.37 -0.16 -13.67
C ASN A 159 -3.27 1.09 -12.78
N LEU A 160 -2.07 1.69 -12.67
CA LEU A 160 -1.90 2.94 -11.94
C LEU A 160 -2.50 4.11 -12.72
N LYS A 161 -2.31 4.15 -14.03
CA LYS A 161 -2.89 5.16 -14.90
C LYS A 161 -4.43 5.13 -14.85
N ASP A 162 -5.04 3.96 -14.92
CA ASP A 162 -6.50 3.78 -14.80
C ASP A 162 -7.00 4.21 -13.42
N TYR A 163 -6.28 3.82 -12.36
CA TYR A 163 -6.59 4.27 -11.01
C TYR A 163 -6.55 5.78 -10.88
N LEU A 164 -5.47 6.42 -11.33
CA LEU A 164 -5.29 7.86 -11.30
C LEU A 164 -6.34 8.60 -12.13
N TYR A 165 -6.78 8.04 -13.25
CA TYR A 165 -7.89 8.57 -14.02
C TYR A 165 -9.20 8.56 -13.21
N ASN A 166 -9.50 7.46 -12.52
CA ASN A 166 -10.71 7.33 -11.71
C ASN A 166 -10.75 8.26 -10.49
N VAL A 167 -9.60 8.56 -9.90
CA VAL A 167 -9.48 9.49 -8.76
C VAL A 167 -9.06 10.90 -9.17
N LYS A 168 -9.03 11.20 -10.48
CA LYS A 168 -8.64 12.51 -11.00
C LYS A 168 -9.65 13.57 -10.54
N PRO A 169 -9.21 14.76 -10.08
CA PRO A 169 -10.14 15.82 -9.69
C PRO A 169 -10.99 16.27 -10.87
N SER A 170 -12.30 16.40 -10.65
CA SER A 170 -13.23 17.05 -11.56
C SER A 170 -13.72 18.35 -10.96
N TYR A 171 -13.99 19.34 -11.82
CA TYR A 171 -14.57 20.60 -11.37
C TYR A 171 -16.07 20.41 -11.13
N ILE A 172 -16.48 20.43 -9.85
CA ILE A 172 -17.89 20.34 -9.45
C ILE A 172 -18.41 21.73 -9.08
N SER A 173 -17.69 22.48 -8.24
CA SER A 173 -17.99 23.88 -7.90
C SER A 173 -16.76 24.60 -7.30
N SER A 174 -16.80 25.94 -7.22
CA SER A 174 -15.70 26.77 -6.70
C SER A 174 -15.39 26.56 -5.20
N GLN A 175 -16.27 25.90 -4.46
CA GLN A 175 -16.13 25.63 -3.02
C GLN A 175 -15.65 24.20 -2.74
N GLU A 176 -15.56 23.33 -3.76
CA GLU A 176 -15.29 21.89 -3.61
C GLU A 176 -14.15 21.39 -4.52
N ILE A 177 -13.15 22.22 -4.83
CA ILE A 177 -11.99 21.74 -5.60
C ILE A 177 -11.17 20.79 -4.72
N SER A 178 -11.43 19.49 -4.87
CA SER A 178 -10.70 18.43 -4.21
C SER A 178 -9.47 18.05 -5.02
N ASN A 179 -8.49 18.95 -5.07
CA ASN A 179 -7.23 18.68 -5.77
C ASN A 179 -6.51 17.49 -5.13
N ASN A 180 -5.97 16.63 -5.99
CA ASN A 180 -4.98 15.66 -5.56
C ASN A 180 -3.63 16.38 -5.44
N HIS A 181 -2.79 15.89 -4.52
CA HIS A 181 -1.41 16.33 -4.44
C HIS A 181 -0.48 15.13 -4.59
N GLY A 182 0.68 15.33 -5.20
CA GLY A 182 1.64 14.26 -5.44
C GLY A 182 3.03 14.69 -5.09
N TRP A 183 3.74 13.86 -4.33
CA TRP A 183 5.20 13.97 -4.23
C TRP A 183 5.83 13.01 -5.22
N ILE A 184 6.61 13.54 -6.14
CA ILE A 184 7.44 12.74 -7.04
C ILE A 184 8.82 12.61 -6.40
N ILE A 185 9.22 11.38 -6.10
CA ILE A 185 10.40 11.10 -5.28
C ILE A 185 11.57 10.61 -6.13
N GLY A 186 12.66 11.39 -6.13
CA GLY A 186 13.91 11.07 -6.83
C GLY A 186 14.25 12.06 -7.95
N SER A 187 15.41 11.87 -8.58
CA SER A 187 15.83 12.64 -9.76
C SER A 187 15.24 12.08 -11.06
N SER A 188 15.50 12.78 -12.16
CA SER A 188 15.17 12.34 -13.53
C SER A 188 15.83 11.01 -13.94
N ASP A 189 16.87 10.57 -13.21
CA ASP A 189 17.46 9.25 -13.39
C ASP A 189 16.52 8.11 -13.02
N TYR A 190 15.57 8.37 -12.12
CA TYR A 190 14.62 7.39 -11.60
C TYR A 190 13.19 7.62 -12.09
N ILE A 191 12.79 8.88 -12.31
CA ILE A 191 11.50 9.24 -12.90
C ILE A 191 11.76 10.38 -13.88
N SER A 192 11.82 10.08 -15.17
CA SER A 192 12.19 11.08 -16.19
C SER A 192 11.18 12.24 -16.22
N ASP A 193 11.65 13.43 -16.62
CA ASP A 193 10.83 14.65 -16.65
C ASP A 193 9.53 14.45 -17.45
N GLY A 194 9.62 13.74 -18.58
CA GLY A 194 8.45 13.37 -19.37
C GLY A 194 7.44 12.48 -18.62
N ASN A 195 7.90 11.62 -17.71
CA ASN A 195 7.02 10.84 -16.84
C ASN A 195 6.49 11.67 -15.67
N GLN A 196 7.28 12.60 -15.12
CA GLN A 196 6.82 13.53 -14.09
C GLN A 196 5.66 14.40 -14.59
N ILE A 197 5.77 14.95 -15.80
CA ILE A 197 4.70 15.71 -16.46
C ILE A 197 3.44 14.86 -16.66
N LYS A 198 3.58 13.58 -17.01
CA LYS A 198 2.43 12.67 -17.14
C LYS A 198 1.72 12.48 -15.80
N ILE A 199 2.48 12.27 -14.72
CA ILE A 199 1.93 12.11 -13.36
C ILE A 199 1.20 13.37 -12.93
N ASP A 200 1.83 14.54 -13.11
CA ASP A 200 1.28 15.85 -12.76
C ASP A 200 -0.11 16.10 -13.38
N ARG A 201 -0.28 15.77 -14.67
CA ARG A 201 -1.56 15.89 -15.39
C ARG A 201 -2.70 15.02 -14.83
N PHE A 202 -2.40 13.99 -14.04
CA PHE A 202 -3.42 13.19 -13.35
C PHE A 202 -3.82 13.77 -12.00
N LEU A 203 -3.05 14.70 -11.45
CA LEU A 203 -3.30 15.28 -10.12
C LEU A 203 -4.14 16.54 -10.19
N GLU A 204 -4.19 17.19 -11.35
CA GLU A 204 -4.94 18.42 -11.56
C GLU A 204 -6.26 18.19 -12.28
N SER A 205 -7.25 19.06 -12.04
CA SER A 205 -8.45 19.13 -12.87
C SER A 205 -8.13 19.69 -14.25
N GLU A 206 -8.80 19.20 -15.29
CA GLU A 206 -8.73 19.86 -16.59
C GLU A 206 -9.36 21.25 -16.49
N ARG A 207 -8.58 22.29 -16.81
CA ARG A 207 -9.12 23.64 -16.94
C ARG A 207 -9.97 23.67 -18.21
N SER A 208 -11.26 23.88 -18.05
CA SER A 208 -12.21 24.20 -19.12
C SER A 208 -11.87 25.53 -19.79
#